data_AF-A0A5B0NV61-F1
#
_entry.id   AF-A0A5B0NV61-F1
#
_cell.length_a   1.000
_cell.length_b   1.000
_cell.length_c   1.000
_cell.angle_alpha   90.00
_cell.angle_beta   90.00
_cell.angle_gamma   90.00
#
_symmetry.space_group_name_H-M   'P 1'
#
loop_
_entity.id
_entity.type
_entity.pdbx_description
1 polymer ?
#
loop_
_entity_poly.entity_id
_entity_poly.type
_entity_poly.pdbx_seq_one_letter_code
_entity_poly.pdbx_strand_id
1 'polypeptide(L)'
;MALVTRNVKPDRKLDAIIAIDFSADGPSMYHGAYPNGTSLFNTYKKTQEEAYKNIHFPKIPEIDGPFTEKGLAKKPSFFGCHDQLAPIVIYLPNYFVVTDTNQATMKAEYSQGEIDAFFKNSFAIATQTRPGKGSNSFQYDNDSIQTLLGRAGPITHTRWKECLACALVDRQVTRNKMQRSPQCQRCFAKYCA
;
A
#
# COMPACT_ATOMS: atom_id res chain seq x y z
N MET A 1 15.41 7.22 1.66
CA MET A 1 15.83 6.53 0.42
C MET A 1 16.81 5.36 0.66
N ALA A 2 17.81 5.46 1.56
CA ALA A 2 18.71 4.34 1.89
C ALA A 2 18.08 3.16 2.67
N LEU A 3 16.89 3.35 3.24
CA LEU A 3 16.22 2.35 4.08
C LEU A 3 15.58 1.21 3.29
N VAL A 4 15.07 1.43 2.07
CA VAL A 4 14.41 0.36 1.31
C VAL A 4 15.44 -0.58 0.68
N THR A 5 16.51 -0.07 0.08
CA THR A 5 17.57 -0.91 -0.52
C THR A 5 18.34 -1.74 0.50
N ARG A 6 18.54 -1.26 1.74
CA ARG A 6 19.10 -2.08 2.83
C ARG A 6 18.17 -3.21 3.27
N ASN A 7 16.86 -3.02 3.13
CA ASN A 7 15.88 -3.98 3.60
C ASN A 7 15.57 -5.08 2.57
N VAL A 8 15.77 -4.83 1.28
CA VAL A 8 15.62 -5.84 0.21
C VAL A 8 16.97 -6.47 -0.12
N LYS A 9 17.52 -7.25 0.82
CA LYS A 9 18.68 -8.10 0.53
C LYS A 9 18.22 -9.44 -0.05
N PRO A 10 18.90 -9.99 -1.08
CA PRO A 10 18.54 -11.29 -1.66
C PRO A 10 18.41 -12.41 -0.62
N ASP A 11 19.26 -12.40 0.41
CA ASP A 11 19.28 -13.41 1.47
C ASP A 11 18.00 -13.42 2.33
N ARG A 12 17.21 -12.35 2.35
CA ARG A 12 16.01 -12.25 3.20
C ARG A 12 14.76 -12.89 2.62
N LYS A 13 14.80 -13.37 1.36
CA LYS A 13 13.70 -14.07 0.67
C LYS A 13 12.31 -13.47 0.98
N LEU A 14 12.21 -12.14 0.89
CA LEU A 14 11.02 -11.41 1.32
C LEU A 14 9.81 -11.80 0.47
N ASP A 15 8.68 -12.02 1.15
CA ASP A 15 7.41 -12.33 0.49
C ASP A 15 6.60 -11.08 0.18
N ALA A 16 6.60 -10.12 1.11
CA ALA A 16 5.88 -8.86 0.98
C ALA A 16 6.67 -7.70 1.60
N ILE A 17 6.46 -6.51 1.06
CA ILE A 17 6.97 -5.23 1.57
C ILE A 17 5.78 -4.31 1.74
N ILE A 18 5.57 -3.77 2.95
CA ILE A 18 4.60 -2.70 3.17
C ILE A 18 5.33 -1.37 3.00
N ALA A 19 5.03 -0.66 1.91
CA ALA A 19 5.58 0.65 1.59
C ALA A 19 4.58 1.74 2.01
N ILE A 20 4.94 2.49 3.04
CA ILE A 20 4.13 3.60 3.54
C ILE A 20 4.77 4.89 3.07
N ASP A 21 4.03 5.74 2.36
CA ASP A 21 4.57 6.96 1.77
C ASP A 21 3.86 8.19 2.33
N PHE A 22 4.61 9.02 3.05
CA PHE A 22 4.17 10.31 3.58
C PHE A 22 5.06 11.45 3.05
N SER A 23 5.71 11.26 1.89
CA SER A 23 6.42 12.34 1.23
C SER A 23 5.50 13.55 0.95
N ALA A 24 6.09 14.74 0.97
CA ALA A 24 5.45 15.94 0.46
C ALA A 24 6.01 16.23 -0.94
N ASP A 25 5.40 15.66 -1.97
CA ASP A 25 5.85 15.80 -3.37
C ASP A 25 5.26 17.06 -4.02
N GLY A 26 5.55 18.22 -3.40
CA GLY A 26 5.12 19.54 -3.84
C GLY A 26 6.24 20.36 -4.49
N PRO A 27 5.94 21.59 -4.96
CA PRO A 27 6.92 22.45 -5.62
C PRO A 27 8.06 22.91 -4.70
N SER A 28 7.88 22.84 -3.37
CA SER A 28 8.93 23.17 -2.40
C SER A 28 8.74 22.41 -1.07
N MET A 29 9.81 22.32 -0.28
CA MET A 29 9.80 21.72 1.06
C MET A 29 9.03 22.53 2.12
N TYR A 30 8.59 23.75 1.77
CA TYR A 30 7.86 24.67 2.65
C TYR A 30 6.35 24.64 2.42
N HIS A 31 5.88 23.92 1.41
CA HIS A 31 4.45 23.76 1.13
C HIS A 31 4.00 22.33 1.38
N GLY A 32 2.80 22.22 1.93
CA GLY A 32 2.13 20.95 2.14
C GLY A 32 1.72 20.29 0.84
N ALA A 33 2.05 19.01 0.68
CA ALA A 33 1.66 18.22 -0.49
C ALA A 33 1.44 16.76 -0.10
N TYR A 34 0.67 16.03 -0.92
CA TYR A 34 0.56 14.59 -0.82
C TYR A 34 1.63 13.90 -1.68
N PRO A 35 2.02 12.66 -1.36
CA PRO A 35 2.87 11.83 -2.21
C PRO A 35 2.29 11.68 -3.63
N ASN A 36 3.17 11.67 -4.62
CA ASN A 36 2.84 11.34 -6.01
C ASN A 36 3.42 10.00 -6.46
N GLY A 37 4.15 9.30 -5.58
CA GLY A 37 4.80 8.01 -5.86
C GLY A 37 6.28 8.11 -6.27
N THR A 38 6.84 9.32 -6.35
CA THR A 38 8.24 9.56 -6.75
C THR A 38 9.22 8.78 -5.88
N SER A 39 9.00 8.70 -4.56
CA SER A 39 9.83 7.91 -3.63
C SER A 39 9.85 6.42 -3.99
N LEU A 40 8.69 5.84 -4.28
CA LEU A 40 8.54 4.45 -4.69
C LEU A 40 9.17 4.17 -6.06
N PHE A 41 8.92 5.03 -7.05
CA PHE A 41 9.48 4.89 -8.39
C PHE A 41 11.00 5.04 -8.39
N ASN A 42 11.54 5.99 -7.62
CA ASN A 42 12.98 6.16 -7.48
C ASN A 42 13.63 4.96 -6.77
N THR A 43 12.92 4.31 -5.85
CA THR A 43 13.37 3.05 -5.25
C THR A 43 13.50 1.97 -6.32
N TYR A 44 12.49 1.79 -7.19
CA TYR A 44 12.56 0.87 -8.31
C TYR A 44 13.70 1.19 -9.28
N LYS A 45 13.88 2.47 -9.66
CA LYS A 45 15.02 2.88 -10.51
C LYS A 45 16.36 2.51 -9.89
N LYS A 46 16.49 2.68 -8.56
CA LYS A 46 17.73 2.34 -7.84
C LYS A 46 18.05 0.85 -7.92
N THR A 47 17.04 -0.03 -7.91
CA THR A 47 17.28 -1.49 -8.03
C THR A 47 17.63 -1.92 -9.45
N GLN A 48 17.47 -1.05 -10.46
CA GLN A 48 17.92 -1.33 -11.82
C GLN A 48 19.41 -1.00 -12.06
N GLU A 49 20.07 -0.33 -11.12
CA GLU A 49 21.51 -0.05 -11.24
C GLU A 49 22.33 -1.33 -11.06
N GLU A 50 23.48 -1.42 -11.72
CA GLU A 50 24.36 -2.61 -11.73
C GLU A 50 24.74 -3.09 -10.31
N ALA A 51 24.92 -2.16 -9.37
CA ALA A 51 25.25 -2.45 -7.98
C ALA A 51 24.14 -3.23 -7.23
N TYR A 52 22.91 -3.23 -7.76
CA TYR A 52 21.73 -3.84 -7.14
C TYR A 52 21.05 -4.89 -8.04
N LYS A 53 21.67 -5.32 -9.13
CA LYS A 53 21.08 -6.26 -10.11
C LYS A 53 20.56 -7.57 -9.54
N ASN A 54 21.08 -8.00 -8.38
CA ASN A 54 20.66 -9.22 -7.69
C ASN A 54 19.40 -9.00 -6.81
N ILE A 55 18.90 -7.77 -6.70
CA ILE A 55 17.70 -7.43 -5.94
C ILE A 55 16.50 -7.45 -6.88
N HIS A 56 15.63 -8.43 -6.70
CA HIS A 56 14.33 -8.45 -7.37
C HIS A 56 13.38 -7.48 -6.68
N PHE A 57 13.01 -6.41 -7.38
CA PHE A 57 12.01 -5.43 -6.95
C PHE A 57 11.00 -5.26 -8.08
N PRO A 58 9.69 -5.19 -7.77
CA PRO A 58 8.69 -5.18 -8.83
C PRO A 58 8.78 -3.90 -9.65
N LYS A 59 8.41 -4.00 -10.93
CA LYS A 59 8.29 -2.82 -11.79
C LYS A 59 7.28 -1.84 -11.20
N ILE A 60 7.70 -0.59 -11.08
CA ILE A 60 6.83 0.53 -10.70
C ILE A 60 6.53 1.34 -11.98
N PRO A 61 5.26 1.64 -12.28
CA PRO A 61 4.91 2.44 -13.45
C PRO A 61 5.49 3.87 -13.36
N GLU A 62 5.72 4.48 -14.51
CA GLU A 62 6.19 5.87 -14.58
C GLU A 62 5.17 6.84 -13.97
N ILE A 63 5.68 7.85 -13.28
CA ILE A 63 4.88 8.85 -12.54
C ILE A 63 4.02 9.67 -13.51
N ASP A 64 4.64 10.18 -14.57
CA ASP A 64 4.03 11.02 -15.60
C ASP A 64 3.30 10.17 -16.66
N GLY A 65 2.25 9.48 -16.23
CA GLY A 65 1.40 8.66 -17.10
C GLY A 65 0.74 7.55 -16.29
N PRO A 66 1.13 6.27 -16.45
CA PRO A 66 0.36 5.15 -15.93
C PRO A 66 0.12 5.18 -14.41
N PHE A 67 1.06 5.71 -13.62
CA PHE A 67 0.89 5.82 -12.16
C PHE A 67 -0.22 6.83 -11.79
N THR A 68 -0.18 8.00 -12.44
CA THR A 68 -1.14 9.08 -12.24
C THR A 68 -2.50 8.73 -12.82
N GLU A 69 -2.56 8.20 -14.05
CA GLU A 69 -3.79 7.80 -14.74
C GLU A 69 -4.58 6.74 -13.96
N LYS A 70 -3.88 5.78 -13.35
CA LYS A 70 -4.50 4.75 -12.51
C LYS A 70 -4.86 5.23 -11.11
N GLY A 71 -4.51 6.48 -10.76
CA GLY A 71 -4.75 7.09 -9.46
C GLY A 71 -4.02 6.39 -8.32
N LEU A 72 -2.82 5.84 -8.55
CA LEU A 72 -2.09 5.03 -7.56
C LEU A 72 -1.61 5.83 -6.34
N ALA A 73 -1.55 7.16 -6.45
CA ALA A 73 -1.28 8.07 -5.33
C ALA A 73 -2.47 8.26 -4.37
N LYS A 74 -3.67 7.77 -4.72
CA LYS A 74 -4.92 8.05 -4.00
C LYS A 74 -5.64 6.79 -3.49
N LYS A 75 -4.92 5.66 -3.44
CA LYS A 75 -5.44 4.38 -2.96
C LYS A 75 -4.31 3.40 -2.64
N PRO A 76 -4.54 2.43 -1.73
CA PRO A 76 -3.66 1.29 -1.61
C PRO A 76 -3.55 0.50 -2.91
N SER A 77 -2.35 0.02 -3.22
CA SER A 77 -2.05 -0.72 -4.44
C SER A 77 -1.03 -1.83 -4.21
N PHE A 78 -1.09 -2.90 -5.00
CA PHE A 78 -0.14 -4.01 -5.00
C PHE A 78 0.71 -3.97 -6.26
N PHE A 79 2.04 -3.97 -6.10
CA PHE A 79 2.99 -4.11 -7.21
C PHE A 79 3.66 -5.48 -7.16
N GLY A 80 4.04 -6.00 -8.34
CA GLY A 80 4.68 -7.31 -8.47
C GLY A 80 3.71 -8.48 -8.60
N CYS A 81 2.42 -8.25 -8.83
CA CYS A 81 1.41 -9.32 -8.83
C CYS A 81 1.68 -10.45 -9.85
N HIS A 82 2.45 -10.17 -10.90
CA HIS A 82 2.81 -11.10 -11.97
C HIS A 82 4.31 -11.42 -12.02
N ASP A 83 5.10 -10.86 -11.11
CA ASP A 83 6.54 -11.10 -11.00
C ASP A 83 6.80 -12.01 -9.80
N GLN A 84 7.03 -13.30 -10.04
CA GLN A 84 7.18 -14.29 -8.98
C GLN A 84 8.52 -14.21 -8.23
N LEU A 85 9.50 -13.48 -8.77
CA LEU A 85 10.83 -13.34 -8.19
C LEU A 85 10.91 -12.15 -7.23
N ALA A 86 10.14 -11.09 -7.50
CA ALA A 86 10.06 -9.93 -6.63
C ALA A 86 9.06 -10.14 -5.49
N PRO A 87 9.23 -9.53 -4.30
CA PRO A 87 8.19 -9.48 -3.28
C PRO A 87 6.95 -8.73 -3.78
N ILE A 88 5.78 -8.99 -3.18
CA ILE A 88 4.62 -8.10 -3.36
C ILE A 88 4.88 -6.80 -2.60
N VAL A 89 4.85 -5.66 -3.29
CA VAL A 89 4.90 -4.35 -2.62
C VAL A 89 3.46 -3.86 -2.39
N ILE A 90 3.07 -3.79 -1.12
CA ILE A 90 1.81 -3.23 -0.66
C ILE A 90 2.04 -1.75 -0.38
N TYR A 91 1.61 -0.88 -1.29
CA TYR A 91 1.80 0.55 -1.21
C TYR A 91 0.62 1.24 -0.53
N LEU A 92 0.90 2.04 0.49
CA LEU A 92 -0.04 2.86 1.25
C LEU A 92 0.41 4.32 1.18
N PRO A 93 -0.06 5.08 0.18
CA PRO A 93 0.23 6.52 0.12
C PRO A 93 -0.58 7.25 1.19
N ASN A 94 -0.03 8.35 1.69
CA ASN A 94 -0.80 9.38 2.36
C ASN A 94 -1.68 10.08 1.32
N TYR A 95 -2.99 10.16 1.57
CA TYR A 95 -3.92 10.94 0.77
C TYR A 95 -5.10 11.31 1.64
N PHE A 96 -5.88 12.32 1.22
CA PHE A 96 -7.08 12.68 1.95
C PHE A 96 -8.10 11.53 1.93
N VAL A 97 -8.39 10.95 3.10
CA VAL A 97 -9.52 10.02 3.30
C VAL A 97 -10.59 10.67 4.15
N VAL A 98 -10.20 11.19 5.31
CA VAL A 98 -11.12 11.79 6.29
C VAL A 98 -10.67 13.16 6.80
N THR A 99 -9.39 13.50 6.70
CA THR A 99 -8.84 14.78 7.17
C THR A 99 -7.50 15.08 6.50
N ASP A 100 -7.16 16.37 6.42
CA ASP A 100 -5.95 16.85 5.76
C ASP A 100 -4.69 16.53 6.55
N THR A 101 -3.73 15.94 5.85
CA THR A 101 -2.45 15.49 6.41
C THR A 101 -1.28 15.76 5.46
N ASN A 102 -1.47 16.63 4.47
CA ASN A 102 -0.47 17.11 3.51
C ASN A 102 0.43 18.18 4.15
N GLN A 103 1.17 17.83 5.20
CA GLN A 103 2.01 18.78 5.91
C GLN A 103 3.35 18.99 5.18
N ALA A 104 3.95 20.17 5.32
CA ALA A 104 5.23 20.50 4.68
C ALA A 104 6.39 19.74 5.34
N THR A 105 7.42 19.37 4.57
CA THR A 105 8.60 18.62 5.06
C THR A 105 9.35 19.37 6.16
N MET A 106 9.43 20.71 6.09
CA MET A 106 10.15 21.52 7.07
C MET A 106 9.37 21.78 8.36
N LYS A 107 8.13 21.29 8.48
CA LYS A 107 7.34 21.46 9.69
C LYS A 107 7.85 20.52 10.79
N ALA A 108 8.46 21.10 11.82
CA ALA A 108 9.04 20.36 12.94
C ALA A 108 8.08 20.19 14.13
N GLU A 109 7.05 21.04 14.24
CA GLU A 109 6.11 21.06 15.36
C GLU A 109 4.67 20.84 14.89
N TYR A 110 3.93 20.05 15.65
CA TYR A 110 2.53 19.70 15.38
C TYR A 110 1.69 19.95 16.62
N SER A 111 0.52 20.53 16.42
CA SER A 111 -0.49 20.63 17.48
C SER A 111 -1.13 19.26 17.76
N GLN A 112 -1.75 19.11 18.93
CA GLN A 112 -2.49 17.90 19.27
C GLN A 112 -3.57 17.57 18.22
N GLY A 113 -4.28 18.59 17.73
CA GLY A 113 -5.31 18.40 16.70
C GLY A 113 -4.76 17.86 15.38
N GLU A 114 -3.54 18.25 15.01
CA GLU A 114 -2.87 17.73 13.81
C GLU A 114 -2.38 16.30 14.00
N ILE A 115 -1.84 15.98 15.18
CA ILE A 115 -1.48 14.61 15.55
C ILE A 115 -2.71 13.71 15.47
N ASP A 116 -3.84 14.14 16.04
CA ASP A 116 -5.11 13.42 15.96
C ASP A 116 -5.60 13.26 14.52
N ALA A 117 -5.40 14.29 13.68
CA ALA A 117 -5.73 14.23 12.26
C ALA A 117 -4.89 13.17 11.53
N PHE A 118 -3.58 13.12 11.78
CA PHE A 118 -2.71 12.07 11.25
C PHE A 118 -3.15 10.68 11.68
N PHE A 119 -3.47 10.47 12.96
CA PHE A 119 -3.96 9.18 13.43
C PHE A 119 -5.26 8.77 12.73
N LYS A 120 -6.24 9.67 12.65
CA LYS A 120 -7.54 9.41 11.99
C LYS A 120 -7.36 9.08 10.52
N ASN A 121 -6.60 9.89 9.79
CA ASN A 121 -6.40 9.68 8.35
C ASN A 121 -5.59 8.41 8.08
N SER A 122 -4.49 8.20 8.80
CA SER A 122 -3.64 7.01 8.64
C SER A 122 -4.39 5.73 8.97
N PHE A 123 -5.23 5.74 10.02
CA PHE A 123 -6.09 4.60 10.34
C PHE A 123 -7.05 4.31 9.19
N ALA A 124 -7.73 5.35 8.65
CA ALA A 124 -8.64 5.19 7.53
C ALA A 124 -7.95 4.67 6.26
N ILE A 125 -6.71 5.09 5.98
CA ILE A 125 -5.88 4.54 4.89
C ILE A 125 -5.58 3.06 5.15
N ALA A 126 -5.06 2.73 6.33
CA ALA A 126 -4.60 1.37 6.66
C ALA A 126 -5.76 0.35 6.69
N THR A 127 -6.94 0.76 7.14
CA THR A 127 -8.12 -0.12 7.22
C THR A 127 -9.02 -0.04 6.00
N GLN A 128 -8.82 0.96 5.13
CA GLN A 128 -9.74 1.33 4.06
C GLN A 128 -11.18 1.53 4.56
N THR A 129 -11.33 1.96 5.82
CA THR A 129 -12.63 2.30 6.40
C THR A 129 -13.06 3.65 5.84
N ARG A 130 -14.24 3.69 5.23
CA ARG A 130 -14.87 4.96 4.81
C ARG A 130 -15.63 5.56 5.99
N PRO A 131 -15.65 6.89 6.16
CA PRO A 131 -16.56 7.51 7.11
C PRO A 131 -18.01 7.14 6.74
N GLY A 132 -18.76 6.58 7.69
CA GLY A 132 -20.18 6.29 7.51
C GLY A 132 -20.98 7.59 7.33
N LYS A 133 -22.21 7.49 6.80
CA LYS A 133 -23.15 8.63 6.67
C LYS A 133 -23.61 9.26 8.01
N GLY A 134 -22.97 8.93 9.13
CA GLY A 134 -23.19 9.53 10.45
C GLY A 134 -21.85 9.67 11.16
N SER A 135 -21.52 10.89 11.58
CA SER A 135 -20.21 11.34 12.04
C SER A 135 -19.67 10.69 13.33
N ASN A 136 -20.35 9.70 13.92
CA ASN A 136 -19.97 9.10 15.21
C ASN A 136 -19.88 7.55 15.22
N SER A 137 -19.92 6.88 14.07
CA SER A 137 -19.72 5.42 14.01
C SER A 137 -18.55 5.07 13.08
N PHE A 138 -17.37 4.90 13.66
CA PHE A 138 -16.31 4.09 13.04
C PHE A 138 -16.85 2.65 13.02
N GLN A 139 -17.42 2.19 11.91
CA GLN A 139 -17.97 0.85 11.81
C GLN A 139 -16.80 -0.15 11.81
N TYR A 140 -16.46 -0.65 13.00
CA TYR A 140 -15.64 -1.85 13.18
C TYR A 140 -16.52 -3.04 12.80
N ASP A 141 -16.34 -3.56 11.58
CA ASP A 141 -16.83 -4.89 11.25
C ASP A 141 -16.04 -5.92 12.08
N ASN A 142 -16.48 -6.14 13.33
CA ASN A 142 -16.05 -7.26 14.18
C ASN A 142 -16.82 -8.51 13.73
N ASP A 143 -16.52 -9.02 12.54
CA ASP A 143 -16.97 -10.35 12.13
C ASP A 143 -16.20 -11.38 12.97
N SER A 144 -16.91 -12.20 13.75
CA SER A 144 -16.32 -13.26 14.58
C SER A 144 -15.53 -14.28 13.74
N ILE A 145 -14.50 -14.92 14.32
CA ILE A 145 -13.66 -15.93 13.62
C ILE A 145 -14.52 -17.06 13.02
N GLN A 146 -15.62 -17.45 13.67
CA GLN A 146 -16.57 -18.43 13.14
C GLN A 146 -17.32 -17.93 11.89
N THR A 147 -17.60 -16.64 11.78
CA THR A 147 -18.22 -16.03 10.58
C THR A 147 -17.24 -15.94 9.41
N LEU A 148 -15.94 -15.82 9.68
CA LEU A 148 -14.87 -15.81 8.67
C LEU A 148 -14.63 -17.21 8.07
N LEU A 149 -14.71 -18.26 8.88
CA LEU A 149 -14.54 -19.65 8.44
C LEU A 149 -15.79 -20.21 7.72
N GLY A 150 -16.98 -19.65 7.98
CA GLY A 150 -18.25 -20.11 7.39
C GLY A 150 -18.60 -19.54 6.01
N ARG A 151 -17.84 -18.56 5.47
CA ARG A 151 -18.19 -17.85 4.21
C ARG A 151 -17.43 -18.36 2.98
N ALA A 152 -17.47 -19.67 2.74
CA ALA A 152 -17.22 -20.24 1.41
C ALA A 152 -18.45 -20.13 0.48
N GLY A 153 -19.29 -19.09 0.66
CA GLY A 153 -20.37 -18.67 -0.24
C GLY A 153 -20.00 -17.38 -0.99
N PRO A 154 -20.72 -16.97 -2.06
CA PRO A 154 -20.23 -15.99 -3.01
C PRO A 154 -19.95 -14.63 -2.36
N ILE A 155 -18.68 -14.29 -2.21
CA ILE A 155 -18.22 -12.98 -1.71
C ILE A 155 -18.49 -11.95 -2.80
N THR A 156 -19.63 -11.27 -2.73
CA THR A 156 -20.04 -10.21 -3.66
C THR A 156 -19.23 -8.92 -3.48
N HIS A 157 -18.48 -8.77 -2.38
CA HIS A 157 -17.68 -7.57 -2.09
C HIS A 157 -16.23 -7.88 -1.69
N THR A 158 -15.27 -7.34 -2.45
CA THR A 158 -13.84 -7.44 -2.18
C THR A 158 -13.44 -6.56 -0.98
N ARG A 159 -13.30 -7.18 0.20
CA ARG A 159 -12.91 -6.52 1.47
C ARG A 159 -11.40 -6.31 1.54
N TRP A 160 -10.97 -5.11 1.96
CA TRP A 160 -9.55 -4.76 2.02
C TRP A 160 -8.72 -5.69 2.93
N LYS A 161 -9.21 -5.99 4.14
CA LYS A 161 -8.50 -6.84 5.10
C LYS A 161 -8.18 -8.24 4.53
N GLU A 162 -9.11 -8.79 3.77
CA GLU A 162 -8.94 -10.06 3.06
C GLU A 162 -7.89 -9.95 1.95
N CYS A 163 -7.91 -8.86 1.19
CA CYS A 163 -6.93 -8.61 0.13
C CYS A 163 -5.52 -8.35 0.65
N LEU A 164 -5.41 -7.67 1.79
CA LEU A 164 -4.15 -7.52 2.50
C LEU A 164 -3.61 -8.90 2.92
N ALA A 165 -4.46 -9.76 3.50
CA ALA A 165 -4.07 -11.12 3.84
C ALA A 165 -3.60 -11.92 2.61
N CYS A 166 -4.33 -11.82 1.48
CA CYS A 166 -3.92 -12.42 0.22
C CYS A 166 -2.55 -11.94 -0.26
N ALA A 167 -2.28 -10.63 -0.20
CA ALA A 167 -0.99 -10.07 -0.60
C ALA A 167 0.17 -10.54 0.29
N LEU A 168 -0.07 -10.69 1.60
CA LEU A 168 0.93 -11.14 2.56
C LEU A 168 1.37 -12.60 2.35
N VAL A 169 0.47 -13.47 1.90
CA VAL A 169 0.75 -14.91 1.72
C VAL A 169 1.05 -15.32 0.28
N ASP A 170 0.88 -14.40 -0.68
CA ASP A 170 0.90 -14.71 -2.12
C ASP A 170 2.17 -15.42 -2.59
N ARG A 171 3.33 -14.98 -2.10
CA ARG A 171 4.62 -15.59 -2.46
C ARG A 171 4.77 -16.98 -1.89
N GLN A 172 4.30 -17.22 -0.67
CA GLN A 172 4.31 -18.56 -0.11
C GLN A 172 3.40 -19.51 -0.90
N VAL A 173 2.21 -19.05 -1.28
CA VAL A 173 1.27 -19.81 -2.15
C VAL A 173 1.94 -20.17 -3.48
N THR A 174 2.59 -19.19 -4.11
CA THR A 174 3.28 -19.37 -5.39
C THR A 174 4.48 -20.33 -5.27
N ARG A 175 5.30 -20.21 -4.22
CA ARG A 175 6.44 -21.12 -3.95
C ARG A 175 5.99 -22.57 -3.75
N ASN A 176 4.82 -22.76 -3.15
CA ASN A 176 4.19 -24.08 -2.98
C ASN A 176 3.50 -24.59 -4.25
N LYS A 177 3.65 -23.90 -5.40
CA LYS A 177 3.02 -24.24 -6.68
C LYS A 177 1.49 -24.30 -6.61
N MET A 178 0.90 -23.58 -5.65
CA MET A 178 -0.55 -23.48 -5.50
C MET A 178 -1.05 -22.27 -6.27
N GLN A 179 -2.28 -22.35 -6.76
CA GLN A 179 -2.95 -21.21 -7.38
C GLN A 179 -3.61 -20.34 -6.33
N ARG A 180 -3.68 -19.03 -6.59
CA ARG A 180 -4.47 -18.09 -5.79
C ARG A 180 -5.92 -18.58 -5.68
N SER A 181 -6.49 -18.52 -4.48
CA SER A 181 -7.92 -18.77 -4.30
C SER A 181 -8.75 -17.78 -5.14
N PRO A 182 -10.00 -18.10 -5.52
CA PRO A 182 -10.86 -17.16 -6.25
C PRO A 182 -11.03 -15.81 -5.54
N GLN A 183 -11.00 -15.79 -4.21
CA GLN A 183 -11.00 -14.57 -3.41
C GLN A 183 -9.75 -13.74 -3.65
N CYS A 184 -8.56 -14.35 -3.55
CA CYS A 184 -7.31 -13.64 -3.79
C CYS A 184 -7.18 -13.18 -5.24
N GLN A 185 -7.66 -13.96 -6.21
CA GLN A 185 -7.72 -13.52 -7.60
C GLN A 185 -8.53 -12.22 -7.77
N ARG A 186 -9.71 -12.11 -7.13
CA ARG A 186 -10.50 -10.87 -7.11
C ARG A 186 -9.78 -9.71 -6.42
N CYS A 187 -9.05 -9.99 -5.34
CA CYS A 187 -8.25 -8.99 -4.66
C CYS A 187 -7.14 -8.42 -5.55
N PHE A 188 -6.39 -9.29 -6.23
CA PHE A 188 -5.36 -8.86 -7.18
C PHE A 188 -5.96 -8.17 -8.41
N ALA A 189 -7.13 -8.59 -8.90
CA ALA A 189 -7.83 -7.87 -9.97
C ALA A 189 -8.21 -6.43 -9.57
N LYS A 190 -8.47 -6.18 -8.28
CA LYS A 190 -8.85 -4.85 -7.76
C LYS A 190 -7.66 -3.96 -7.41
N TYR A 191 -6.65 -4.52 -6.74
CA TYR A 191 -5.56 -3.74 -6.14
C TYR A 191 -4.25 -3.81 -6.91
N CYS A 192 -4.11 -4.72 -7.88
CA CYS A 192 -2.88 -4.78 -8.67
C CYS A 192 -2.71 -3.54 -9.56
N ALA A 193 -1.51 -2.97 -9.53
CA ALA A 193 -1.11 -1.80 -10.31
C ALA A 193 -0.41 -2.17 -11.61
#